data_AF-A0A1A8ZCA6-F1
#
_entry.id   AF-A0A1A8ZCA6-F1
#
_cell.length_a   1.000
_cell.length_b   1.000
_cell.length_c   1.000
_cell.angle_alpha   90.00
_cell.angle_beta   90.00
_cell.angle_gamma   90.00
#
_symmetry.space_group_name_H-M   'P 1'
#
loop_
_entity.id
_entity.type
_entity.pdbx_description
1 polymer ?
#
loop_
_entity_poly.entity_id
_entity_poly.type
_entity_poly.pdbx_seq_one_letter_code
_entity_poly.pdbx_strand_id
1 'polypeptide(L)' 'MLRFMPDPVVAATLGILGTPTPEEQRISPDVARLLGRAPRDFADWAQRNAAAFR' A
#
# COMPACT_ATOMS: atom_id res chain seq x y z
N MET A 1 7.11 18.42 3.72
CA MET A 1 5.73 18.50 4.26
C MET A 1 5.42 19.85 4.89
N LEU A 2 6.34 20.48 5.63
CA LEU A 2 6.13 21.80 6.25
C LEU A 2 5.74 22.95 5.30
N ARG A 3 6.08 22.85 4.01
CA ARG A 3 5.63 23.81 2.98
C ARG A 3 4.13 23.70 2.65
N PHE A 4 3.48 22.61 3.04
CA PHE A 4 2.10 22.26 2.68
C PHE A 4 1.17 22.10 3.89
N MET A 5 1.72 21.92 5.10
CA MET A 5 0.94 21.77 6.33
C MET A 5 1.75 22.24 7.55
N PRO A 6 1.10 22.69 8.64
CA PRO A 6 1.77 23.12 9.88
C PRO A 6 2.59 21.99 10.52
N ASP A 7 3.63 22.37 11.27
CA ASP A 7 4.53 21.43 11.97
C ASP A 7 3.83 20.35 12.81
N PRO A 8 2.88 20.67 13.72
CA PRO A 8 2.19 19.63 14.49
C PRO A 8 1.39 18.66 13.61
N VAL A 9 0.91 19.11 12.45
CA VAL A 9 0.21 18.25 11.47
C VAL A 9 1.19 17.32 10.77
N VAL A 10 2.39 17.79 10.42
CA VAL A 10 3.46 16.94 9.88
C VAL A 10 3.82 15.86 10.89
N ALA A 11 4.07 16.23 12.14
CA ALA A 11 4.47 15.29 13.19
C ALA A 11 3.40 14.21 13.42
N ALA A 12 2.13 14.60 13.55
CA ALA A 12 1.04 13.64 13.71
C ALA A 12 0.88 12.72 12.49
N THR A 13 0.95 13.28 11.27
CA THR A 13 0.81 12.52 10.03
C THR A 13 1.93 11.50 9.86
N LEU A 14 3.18 11.92 10.08
CA LEU A 14 4.33 11.02 10.00
C LEU A 14 4.28 9.95 11.10
N GLY A 15 3.77 10.26 12.29
CA GLY A 15 3.51 9.28 13.33
C GLY A 15 2.53 8.19 12.85
N ILE A 16 1.36 8.60 12.35
CA ILE A 16 0.34 7.66 11.84
C ILE A 16 0.90 6.79 10.70
N LEU A 17 1.56 7.40 9.71
CA LEU A 17 2.08 6.69 8.54
C LEU A 17 3.31 5.82 8.86
N GLY A 18 4.11 6.21 9.84
CA GLY A 18 5.37 5.55 10.17
C GLY A 18 5.21 4.34 11.09
N THR A 19 4.12 4.27 11.87
CA THR A 19 3.85 3.17 12.80
C THR A 19 2.49 2.55 12.54
N PRO A 20 2.31 1.84 11.42
CA PRO A 20 1.05 1.17 11.12
C PRO A 20 0.73 0.12 12.18
N THR A 21 -0.53 0.07 12.59
CA THR A 21 -1.03 -0.93 13.54
C THR A 21 -0.88 -2.34 12.96
N PRO A 22 -0.85 -3.40 13.81
CA PRO A 22 -0.83 -4.78 13.33
C PRO A 22 -2.02 -5.14 12.43
N GLU A 23 -3.15 -4.45 12.59
CA GLU A 23 -4.34 -4.63 11.75
C GLU A 23 -4.15 -4.05 10.36
N GLU A 24 -3.59 -2.84 10.25
CA GLU A 24 -3.29 -2.20 8.96
C GLU A 24 -2.24 -2.97 8.15
N GLN A 25 -1.36 -3.71 8.82
CA GLN A 25 -0.34 -4.55 8.17
C GLN A 25 -0.89 -5.92 7.71
N ARG A 26 -2.11 -6.29 8.11
CA ARG A 26 -2.66 -7.62 7.84
C ARG A 26 -3.09 -7.73 6.36
N ILE A 27 -2.60 -8.77 5.69
CA ILE A 27 -3.04 -9.09 4.33
C ILE A 27 -4.47 -9.65 4.37
N SER A 28 -5.41 -8.98 3.70
CA SER A 28 -6.82 -9.39 3.65
C SER A 28 -7.08 -10.55 2.68
N PRO A 29 -7.98 -11.50 3.01
CA PRO A 29 -8.43 -12.55 2.09
C PRO A 29 -9.45 -12.07 1.04
N ASP A 30 -9.80 -10.78 1.02
CA ASP A 30 -10.93 -10.26 0.23
C ASP A 30 -10.82 -10.49 -1.27
N VAL A 31 -9.61 -10.49 -1.83
CA VAL A 31 -9.43 -10.77 -3.28
C VAL A 31 -9.95 -12.17 -3.62
N ALA A 32 -9.60 -13.16 -2.81
CA ALA A 32 -10.07 -14.53 -3.01
C ALA A 32 -11.58 -14.64 -2.76
N ARG A 33 -12.08 -13.98 -1.70
CA ARG A 33 -13.50 -13.98 -1.32
C ARG A 33 -14.40 -13.35 -2.38
N LEU A 34 -13.97 -12.23 -2.98
CA LEU A 34 -14.78 -11.43 -3.89
C LEU A 34 -14.61 -11.84 -5.36
N LEU A 35 -13.41 -12.26 -5.77
CA LEU A 35 -13.11 -12.58 -7.16
C LEU A 35 -13.02 -14.09 -7.45
N GLY A 36 -13.11 -14.95 -6.43
CA GLY A 36 -13.03 -16.40 -6.59
C GLY A 36 -11.67 -16.91 -7.07
N ARG A 37 -10.62 -16.10 -6.95
CA ARG A 37 -9.24 -16.46 -7.35
C ARG A 37 -8.22 -15.85 -6.40
N ALA A 38 -7.05 -16.48 -6.29
CA ALA A 38 -5.94 -15.91 -5.53
C ALA A 38 -5.52 -14.52 -6.08
N PRO A 39 -5.03 -13.62 -5.21
CA PRO A 39 -4.30 -12.43 -5.65
C PRO A 39 -3.05 -12.87 -6.43
N ARG A 40 -2.66 -12.06 -7.40
CA ARG A 40 -1.38 -12.26 -8.11
C ARG A 40 -0.29 -11.53 -7.34
N ASP A 41 0.89 -12.10 -7.30
CA ASP A 41 2.03 -11.40 -6.71
C ASP A 41 2.53 -10.28 -7.63
N PHE A 42 3.51 -9.53 -7.12
CA PHE A 42 4.12 -8.45 -7.88
C PHE A 42 4.94 -8.95 -9.08
N ALA A 43 5.53 -10.16 -9.00
CA ALA A 43 6.36 -10.70 -10.08
C ALA A 43 5.52 -11.01 -11.32
N ASP A 44 4.36 -11.65 -11.14
CA ASP A 44 3.36 -11.87 -12.18
C ASP A 44 2.93 -10.55 -12.84
N TRP A 45 2.67 -9.53 -12.03
CA TRP A 45 2.32 -8.21 -12.53
C TRP A 45 3.48 -7.58 -13.31
N ALA A 46 4.69 -7.60 -12.77
CA ALA A 46 5.87 -7.00 -13.39
C ALA A 46 6.19 -7.66 -14.73
N GLN A 47 6.17 -8.99 -14.81
CA GLN A 47 6.38 -9.73 -16.05
C GLN A 47 5.35 -9.35 -17.11
N ARG A 48 4.07 -9.23 -16.73
CA ARG A 48 3.00 -8.84 -17.65
C ARG A 48 3.13 -7.40 -18.16
N ASN A 49 3.67 -6.48 -17.35
CA ASN A 49 3.72 -5.05 -17.68
C ASN A 49 5.10 -4.56 -18.14
N ALA A 50 6.10 -5.42 -18.21
CA ALA A 50 7.48 -5.06 -18.56
C ALA A 50 7.60 -4.28 -19.88
N ALA A 51 6.72 -4.51 -20.85
CA ALA A 51 6.72 -3.82 -22.13
C ALA A 51 6.44 -2.31 -22.02
N ALA A 52 5.77 -1.84 -20.96
CA ALA A 52 5.49 -0.42 -20.76
C ALA A 52 6.69 0.38 -20.22
N PHE A 53 7.76 -0.30 -19.80
CA PHE A 53 8.94 0.30 -19.16
C PHE A 53 10.24 0.06 -19.95
N ARG A 54 10.12 -0.36 -21.21
CA ARG A 54 11.21 -0.46 -22.19
C ARG A 54 11.08 0.69 -23.18
#